data_AF-A0A1X0QC87-F1
#
_entry.id   AF-A0A1X0QC87-F1
#
_cell.length_a   1.000
_cell.length_b   1.000
_cell.length_c   1.000
_cell.angle_alpha   90.00
_cell.angle_beta   90.00
_cell.angle_gamma   90.00
#
_symmetry.space_group_name_H-M   'P 1'
#
loop_
_entity.id
_entity.type
_entity.pdbx_description
1 polymer ?
#
loop_
_entity_poly.entity_id
_entity_poly.type
_entity_poly.pdbx_seq_one_letter_code
_entity_poly.pdbx_strand_id
1 'polypeptide(L)' 'MVMQVGKSLFQHKQKFICHRQSERKIWVFDLVDVLFNIAKISLHFVPNKFASTLLLIIETVCMPDSVIHSDK' A
#
# COMPACT_ATOMS: atom_id res chain seq x y z
N MET A 1 17.27 7.33 -3.43
CA MET A 1 16.75 5.93 -3.38
C MET A 1 15.64 5.81 -4.40
N VAL A 2 15.52 4.70 -5.12
CA VAL A 2 14.46 4.54 -6.13
C VAL A 2 13.39 3.61 -5.57
N MET A 3 12.20 4.13 -5.32
CA MET A 3 11.09 3.39 -4.74
C MET A 3 10.03 3.13 -5.79
N GLN A 4 9.53 1.91 -5.84
CA GLN A 4 8.35 1.54 -6.60
C GLN A 4 7.14 1.51 -5.68
N VAL A 5 6.05 2.12 -6.12
CA VAL A 5 4.77 2.14 -5.43
C VAL A 5 3.81 1.23 -6.17
N GLY A 6 3.33 0.20 -5.47
CA GLY A 6 2.22 -0.62 -5.89
C GLY A 6 0.94 -0.25 -5.16
N LYS A 7 -0.17 -0.63 -5.77
CA LYS A 7 -1.52 -0.42 -5.24
C LYS A 7 -2.35 -1.67 -5.44
N SER A 8 -2.82 -2.21 -4.32
CA SER A 8 -3.57 -3.46 -4.29
C SER A 8 -4.88 -3.30 -3.53
N LEU A 9 -5.91 -4.03 -3.97
CA LEU A 9 -7.18 -4.13 -3.25
C LEU A 9 -7.21 -5.45 -2.49
N PHE A 10 -7.10 -5.39 -1.18
CA PHE A 10 -7.24 -6.56 -0.33
C PHE A 10 -8.73 -6.79 -0.03
N GLN A 11 -9.25 -7.91 -0.51
CA GLN A 11 -10.62 -8.33 -0.24
C GLN A 11 -10.59 -9.55 0.69
N HIS A 12 -10.87 -9.31 1.96
CA HIS A 12 -10.97 -10.42 2.91
C HIS A 12 -12.42 -10.91 3.00
N LYS A 13 -12.66 -12.15 2.56
CA LYS A 13 -13.91 -12.86 2.86
C LYS A 13 -13.85 -13.35 4.30
N GLN A 14 -14.37 -12.54 5.21
CA GLN A 14 -14.46 -12.93 6.62
C GLN A 14 -15.43 -14.11 6.75
N LYS A 15 -14.93 -15.29 7.13
CA LYS A 15 -15.77 -16.45 7.42
C LYS A 15 -16.55 -16.16 8.70
N PHE A 16 -17.83 -15.82 8.57
CA PHE A 16 -18.75 -15.78 9.69
C PHE A 16 -19.66 -17.02 9.67
N ILE A 17 -19.88 -17.58 10.86
CA ILE A 17 -20.92 -18.57 11.13
C ILE A 17 -22.28 -17.85 10.98
N CYS A 18 -23.10 -18.34 10.06
CA CYS A 18 -24.49 -17.94 9.76
C CYS A 18 -24.80 -16.46 9.44
N HIS A 19 -25.12 -16.22 8.16
CA HIS A 19 -26.01 -15.17 7.64
C HIS A 19 -25.57 -13.70 7.58
N ARG A 20 -24.26 -13.38 7.60
CA ARG A 20 -23.80 -12.03 7.20
C ARG A 20 -22.67 -12.09 6.20
N GLN A 21 -22.88 -11.45 5.04
CA GLN A 21 -21.79 -11.03 4.17
C GLN A 21 -21.22 -9.72 4.73
N SER A 22 -19.98 -9.76 5.20
CA SER A 22 -19.17 -8.56 5.35
C SER A 22 -17.93 -8.72 4.49
N GLU A 23 -18.07 -8.40 3.20
CA GLU A 23 -16.91 -8.10 2.36
C GLU A 23 -16.28 -6.80 2.86
N ARG A 24 -15.18 -6.91 3.61
CA ARG A 24 -14.35 -5.75 3.92
C ARG A 24 -13.30 -5.62 2.83
N LYS A 25 -13.45 -4.55 2.04
CA LYS A 25 -12.48 -4.13 1.02
C LYS A 25 -11.54 -3.12 1.68
N ILE A 26 -10.26 -3.43 1.72
CA ILE A 26 -9.21 -2.55 2.27
C ILE A 26 -8.19 -2.31 1.17
N TRP A 27 -7.80 -1.06 0.98
CA TRP A 27 -6.75 -0.71 0.03
C TRP A 27 -5.39 -0.89 0.70
N VAL A 28 -4.40 -1.32 -0.08
CA VAL A 28 -3.03 -1.48 0.39
C VAL A 28 -2.12 -0.74 -0.59
N PHE A 29 -1.25 0.10 -0.04
CA PHE A 29 -0.09 0.63 -0.77
C PHE A 29 1.14 -0.15 -0.35
N ASP A 30 1.89 -0.61 -1.34
CA ASP A 30 3.19 -1.24 -1.16
C ASP A 30 4.28 -0.32 -1.70
N LEU A 31 5.33 -0.12 -0.90
CA LEU A 31 6.50 0.66 -1.27
C LEU A 31 7.71 -0.27 -1.20
N VAL A 32 8.40 -0.43 -2.33
CA VAL A 32 9.51 -1.38 -2.48
C VAL A 32 10.70 -0.67 -3.11
N ASP A 33 11.89 -0.81 -2.53
CA ASP A 33 13.14 -0.34 -3.17
C ASP A 33 13.35 -1.14 -4.47
N VAL A 34 13.64 -0.46 -5.58
CA VAL A 34 13.79 -1.09 -6.91
C VAL A 34 14.96 -2.08 -6.96
N LEU A 35 15.93 -1.93 -6.04
CA LEU A 35 17.00 -2.91 -5.85
C LEU A 35 16.56 -4.16 -5.06
N PHE A 36 15.27 -4.31 -4.78
CA PHE A 36 14.63 -5.41 -4.04
C PHE A 36 15.33 -5.75 -2.72
N ASN A 37 15.82 -4.72 -2.02
CA ASN A 37 16.36 -4.91 -0.68
C ASN A 37 15.19 -5.19 0.28
N ILE A 38 15.04 -6.45 0.70
CA ILE A 38 13.93 -6.94 1.54
C ILE A 38 13.78 -6.10 2.83
N ALA A 39 14.87 -5.52 3.34
CA ALA A 39 14.84 -4.65 4.52
C ALA A 39 14.09 -3.31 4.31
N LYS A 40 13.67 -3.00 3.07
CA LYS A 40 13.07 -1.71 2.68
C LYS A 40 11.71 -1.88 1.98
N ILE A 41 10.95 -2.88 2.38
CA ILE A 41 9.57 -3.06 1.95
C ILE A 41 8.65 -2.47 3.02
N SER A 42 7.73 -1.59 2.63
CA SER A 42 6.70 -1.05 3.51
C SER A 42 5.30 -1.32 2.95
N LEU A 43 4.38 -1.75 3.81
CA LEU A 43 3.00 -2.07 3.47
C LEU A 43 2.04 -1.23 4.32
N HIS A 44 1.13 -0.51 3.68
CA HIS A 44 0.20 0.39 4.36
C HIS A 44 -1.24 0.07 4.00
N PHE A 45 -2.00 -0.41 4.99
CA PHE A 45 -3.43 -0.61 4.89
C PHE A 45 -4.14 0.74 5.04
N VAL A 46 -4.93 1.13 4.05
CA VAL A 46 -5.59 2.42 3.98
C VAL A 46 -7.08 2.26 3.64
N PRO A 47 -7.94 3.15 4.16
CA PRO A 47 -9.38 3.09 3.90
C PRO A 47 -9.73 3.52 2.47
N ASN A 48 -8.88 4.30 1.81
CA ASN A 48 -9.11 4.82 0.47
C ASN A 48 -7.81 4.80 -0.37
N LYS A 49 -7.95 5.05 -1.67
CA LYS A 49 -6.86 4.94 -2.65
C LYS A 49 -6.39 6.30 -3.19
N PHE A 50 -6.68 7.39 -2.47
CA PHE A 50 -6.43 8.73 -2.95
C PHE A 50 -4.95 9.09 -2.94
N ALA A 51 -4.54 9.94 -3.89
CA ALA A 51 -3.17 10.43 -3.97
C ALA A 51 -2.74 11.19 -2.72
N SER A 52 -3.66 11.90 -2.05
CA SER A 52 -3.39 12.59 -0.78
C SER A 52 -2.97 11.62 0.33
N THR A 53 -3.62 10.46 0.42
CA THR A 53 -3.25 9.42 1.39
C THR A 53 -1.90 8.78 1.06
N LEU A 54 -1.64 8.54 -0.23
CA LEU A 54 -0.34 8.02 -0.68
C LEU A 54 0.81 9.01 -0.42
N LEU A 55 0.59 10.30 -0.67
CA LEU A 55 1.60 11.34 -0.49
C LEU A 55 2.08 11.40 0.97
N LEU A 56 1.15 11.35 1.94
CA LEU A 56 1.50 11.34 3.37
C LEU A 56 2.36 10.14 3.74
N ILE A 57 2.07 8.96 3.16
CA ILE A 57 2.86 7.74 3.40
C ILE A 57 4.28 7.93 2.84
N ILE A 58 4.39 8.44 1.61
CA ILE A 58 5.65 8.73 0.95
C ILE A 58 6.50 9.69 1.79
N GLU A 59 5.94 10.81 2.23
CA GLU A 59 6.65 11.81 3.03
C GLU A 59 7.15 11.25 4.37
N THR A 60 6.44 10.26 4.91
CA THR A 60 6.81 9.63 6.19
C THR A 60 7.87 8.54 6.03
N VAL A 61 7.80 7.76 4.94
CA VAL A 61 8.60 6.53 4.76
C VAL A 61 9.84 6.77 3.91
N CYS A 62 9.75 7.64 2.92
CA CYS A 62 10.83 7.89 1.99
C CYS A 62 11.77 8.97 2.53
N MET A 63 13.07 8.74 2.39
CA MET A 63 14.07 9.77 2.65
C MET A 63 13.92 10.92 1.65
N PRO A 64 14.32 12.16 2.02
CA PRO A 64 14.51 13.25 1.07
C PRO A 64 15.34 12.78 -0.13
N ASP A 65 15.04 13.31 -1.31
CA ASP A 65 15.69 12.95 -2.58
C ASP A 65 15.47 11.50 -3.06
N SER A 66 14.41 10.84 -2.54
CA SER A 66 13.94 9.58 -3.12
C SER A 66 13.20 9.84 -4.44
N VAL A 67 13.49 9.01 -5.44
CA VAL A 67 12.77 8.99 -6.72
C VAL A 67 11.68 7.93 -6.62
N ILE A 68 10.45 8.30 -6.95
CA ILE A 68 9.28 7.45 -6.79
C ILE A 68 8.72 7.10 -8.16
N HIS A 69 8.62 5.81 -8.42
CA HIS A 69 7.98 5.24 -9.59
C HIS A 69 6.65 4.61 -9.18
N SER A 70 5.57 5.06 -9.80
CA SER A 70 4.30 4.34 -9.78
C SER A 70 4.15 3.69 -11.14
N ASP A 71 3.87 2.39 -11.17
CA ASP A 71 3.34 1.79 -12.39
C ASP A 71 1.97 2.41 -12.68
N LYS A 72 1.71 2.67 -13.97
CA LYS A 72 0.49 3.33 -14.47
C LYS A 72 -0.78 2.55 -14.13
#